data_AF-A0A1V5GR21-F1
#
_entry.id   AF-A0A1V5GR21-F1
#
_cell.length_a   1.000
_cell.length_b   1.000
_cell.length_c   1.000
_cell.angle_alpha   90.00
_cell.angle_beta   90.00
_cell.angle_gamma   90.00
#
_symmetry.space_group_name_H-M   'P 1'
#
loop_
_entity.id
_entity.type
_entity.pdbx_description
1 polymer ?
#
loop_
_entity_poly.entity_id
_entity_poly.type
_entity_poly.pdbx_seq_one_letter_code
_entity_poly.pdbx_strand_id
1 'polypeptide(L)'
;MNNKKHTKKGFTLVELVIVIAIIGILSMIVMVAWNRVINRQRLTDANQRAKVIFNAAQTECIKYSTTERNLDPDERYVGTGDFYLYWNGGNASSGDAANNTPHADANDTRFAAAINRILAENGTYKVYIRDYVVQSVVYQERANNRYMGAYPAQRSDITNDTVAACSDMVQYAQLVH
;
A
#
# COMPACT_ATOMS: atom_id res chain seq x y z
N MET A 1 -32.08 -53.04 -37.63
CA MET A 1 -31.71 -51.99 -36.65
C MET A 1 -31.72 -50.65 -37.37
N ASN A 2 -32.72 -49.78 -37.12
CA ASN A 2 -32.85 -48.49 -37.80
C ASN A 2 -32.14 -47.39 -36.99
N ASN A 3 -30.95 -46.97 -37.45
CA ASN A 3 -30.23 -45.84 -36.87
C ASN A 3 -30.83 -44.53 -37.39
N LYS A 4 -31.61 -43.84 -36.54
CA LYS A 4 -32.06 -42.47 -36.82
C LYS A 4 -30.84 -41.53 -36.78
N LYS A 5 -30.37 -41.09 -37.95
CA LYS A 5 -29.36 -40.02 -38.05
C LYS A 5 -30.01 -38.70 -37.65
N HIS A 6 -29.66 -38.18 -36.48
CA HIS A 6 -29.96 -36.80 -36.11
C HIS A 6 -29.12 -35.85 -36.95
N THR A 7 -29.76 -35.07 -37.83
CA THR A 7 -29.11 -33.94 -38.49
C THR A 7 -28.95 -32.82 -37.46
N LYS A 8 -27.71 -32.47 -37.14
CA LYS A 8 -27.45 -31.30 -36.29
C LYS A 8 -27.73 -30.05 -37.13
N LYS A 9 -28.71 -29.24 -36.73
CA LYS A 9 -28.96 -27.93 -37.34
C LYS A 9 -27.71 -27.06 -37.11
N GLY A 10 -27.11 -26.56 -38.19
CA GLY A 10 -26.01 -25.60 -38.13
C GLY A 10 -26.50 -24.20 -37.76
N PHE A 11 -25.61 -23.39 -37.19
CA PHE A 11 -25.88 -22.00 -36.82
C PHE A 11 -26.03 -21.14 -38.09
N THR A 12 -26.99 -20.21 -38.10
CA THR A 12 -27.15 -19.29 -39.23
C THR A 12 -26.17 -18.12 -39.15
N LEU A 13 -25.73 -17.58 -40.29
CA LEU A 13 -24.86 -16.39 -40.32
C LEU A 13 -25.54 -15.18 -39.65
N VAL A 14 -26.87 -15.08 -39.78
CA VAL A 14 -27.65 -13.99 -39.20
C VAL A 14 -27.64 -14.05 -37.67
N GLU A 15 -27.81 -15.24 -37.08
CA GLU A 15 -27.70 -15.41 -35.63
C GLU A 15 -26.32 -14.97 -35.14
N LEU A 16 -25.24 -15.26 -35.89
CA LEU A 16 -23.89 -14.86 -35.50
C LEU A 16 -23.70 -13.33 -35.56
N VAL A 17 -24.21 -12.70 -36.62
CA VAL A 17 -24.10 -11.24 -36.82
C VAL A 17 -24.84 -10.47 -35.72
N ILE A 18 -26.02 -10.96 -35.31
CA ILE A 18 -26.77 -10.32 -34.21
C ILE A 18 -26.01 -10.44 -32.88
N VAL A 19 -25.38 -11.59 -32.61
CA VAL A 19 -24.62 -11.80 -31.37
C VAL A 19 -23.43 -10.85 -31.28
N ILE A 20 -22.62 -10.73 -32.34
CA ILE A 20 -21.48 -9.81 -32.31
C ILE A 20 -21.92 -8.34 -32.24
N ALA A 21 -23.08 -7.99 -32.80
CA ALA A 21 -23.66 -6.65 -32.69
C ALA A 21 -24.04 -6.31 -31.24
N ILE A 22 -24.70 -7.23 -30.54
CA ILE A 22 -25.08 -7.04 -29.13
C ILE A 22 -23.83 -6.99 -28.23
N ILE A 23 -22.85 -7.90 -28.44
CA ILE A 23 -21.59 -7.89 -27.69
C ILE A 23 -20.84 -6.57 -27.88
N GLY A 24 -20.83 -6.02 -29.10
CA GLY A 24 -20.20 -4.72 -29.38
C GLY A 24 -20.81 -3.57 -28.57
N ILE A 25 -22.15 -3.51 -28.49
CA ILE A 25 -22.86 -2.47 -27.71
C ILE A 25 -22.55 -2.61 -26.22
N LEU A 26 -22.62 -3.83 -25.66
CA LEU A 26 -22.35 -4.07 -24.24
C LEU A 26 -20.90 -3.74 -23.88
N SER A 27 -19.95 -4.09 -24.74
CA SER A 27 -18.52 -3.86 -24.51
C SER A 27 -18.18 -2.38 -24.39
N MET A 28 -18.82 -1.52 -25.19
CA MET A 28 -18.61 -0.07 -25.11
C MET A 28 -19.04 0.53 -23.76
N ILE A 29 -20.18 0.08 -23.20
CA ILE A 29 -20.67 0.57 -21.90
C ILE A 29 -19.73 0.13 -20.76
N VAL A 30 -19.28 -1.13 -20.81
CA VAL A 30 -18.39 -1.71 -19.80
C VAL A 30 -17.05 -0.96 -19.72
N MET A 31 -16.49 -0.54 -20.86
CA MET A 31 -15.19 0.14 -20.90
C MET A 31 -15.18 1.45 -20.09
N VAL A 32 -16.25 2.24 -20.14
CA VAL A 32 -16.33 3.53 -19.43
C VAL A 32 -16.40 3.33 -17.91
N ALA A 33 -17.10 2.30 -17.44
CA ALA A 33 -17.25 2.02 -16.01
C ALA A 33 -15.97 1.45 -15.35
N TRP A 34 -15.14 0.75 -16.13
CA TRP A 34 -13.97 0.00 -15.61
C TRP A 34 -12.91 0.91 -14.97
N ASN A 35 -12.72 2.13 -15.47
CA ASN A 35 -11.70 3.06 -14.96
C ASN A 35 -11.87 3.37 -13.47
N ARG A 36 -13.10 3.53 -12.99
CA ARG A 36 -13.37 3.81 -11.56
C ARG A 36 -13.07 2.60 -10.67
N VAL A 37 -13.33 1.40 -11.19
CA VAL A 37 -13.09 0.14 -10.47
C VAL A 37 -11.58 -0.09 -10.31
N ILE A 38 -10.81 0.07 -11.38
CA ILE A 38 -9.34 -0.09 -11.34
C ILE A 38 -8.71 0.91 -10.35
N ASN A 39 -9.14 2.16 -10.36
CA ASN A 39 -8.59 3.17 -9.46
C ASN A 39 -8.84 2.80 -7.99
N ARG A 40 -10.04 2.31 -7.66
CA ARG A 40 -10.38 1.84 -6.31
C ARG A 40 -9.61 0.58 -5.93
N GLN A 41 -9.42 -0.35 -6.86
CA GLN A 41 -8.62 -1.55 -6.64
C GLN A 41 -7.18 -1.18 -6.30
N ARG A 42 -6.54 -0.29 -7.09
CA ARG A 42 -5.17 0.16 -6.82
C ARG A 42 -5.01 0.87 -5.47
N LEU A 43 -6.00 1.68 -5.07
CA LEU A 43 -6.00 2.29 -3.73
C LEU A 43 -6.17 1.24 -2.63
N THR A 44 -7.06 0.27 -2.84
CA THR A 44 -7.28 -0.84 -1.90
C THR A 44 -6.01 -1.66 -1.73
N ASP A 45 -5.32 -1.99 -2.83
CA ASP A 45 -4.06 -2.71 -2.84
C ASP A 45 -2.97 -1.92 -2.09
N ALA A 46 -2.89 -0.61 -2.34
CA ALA A 46 -1.94 0.26 -1.63
C ALA A 46 -2.23 0.33 -0.11
N ASN A 47 -3.51 0.42 0.30
CA ASN A 47 -3.93 0.39 1.71
C ASN A 47 -3.60 -0.97 2.36
N GLN A 48 -3.79 -2.08 1.64
CA GLN A 48 -3.42 -3.41 2.12
C GLN A 48 -1.92 -3.56 2.32
N ARG A 49 -1.11 -3.00 1.41
CA ARG A 49 0.36 -2.97 1.55
C ARG A 49 0.79 -2.13 2.75
N ALA A 50 0.18 -0.96 2.96
CA ALA A 50 0.41 -0.15 4.16
C ALA A 50 0.11 -0.94 5.45
N LYS A 51 -0.95 -1.77 5.46
CA LYS A 51 -1.26 -2.67 6.59
C LYS A 51 -0.19 -3.74 6.83
N VAL A 52 0.35 -4.34 5.78
CA VAL A 52 1.45 -5.32 5.91
C VAL A 52 2.68 -4.66 6.53
N ILE A 53 3.04 -3.47 6.05
CA ILE A 53 4.16 -2.68 6.57
C ILE A 53 3.91 -2.26 8.03
N PHE A 54 2.68 -1.88 8.38
CA PHE A 54 2.30 -1.55 9.75
C PHE A 54 2.57 -2.71 10.71
N ASN A 55 2.12 -3.93 10.36
CA ASN A 55 2.33 -5.11 11.20
C ASN A 55 3.82 -5.49 11.31
N ALA A 56 4.55 -5.37 10.20
CA ALA A 56 5.99 -5.60 10.17
C ALA A 56 6.74 -4.60 11.06
N ALA A 57 6.45 -3.31 10.91
CA ALA A 57 7.03 -2.25 11.70
C ALA A 57 6.69 -2.42 13.20
N GLN A 58 5.47 -2.84 13.53
CA GLN A 58 5.08 -3.06 14.93
C GLN A 58 5.86 -4.21 15.56
N THR A 59 6.13 -5.26 14.79
CA THR A 59 6.98 -6.37 15.23
C THR A 59 8.40 -5.91 15.54
N GLU A 60 8.96 -5.05 14.69
CA GLU A 60 10.30 -4.49 14.92
C GLU A 60 10.32 -3.52 16.10
N CYS A 61 9.30 -2.67 16.26
CA CYS A 61 9.20 -1.77 17.42
C CYS A 61 9.20 -2.53 18.74
N ILE A 62 8.55 -3.71 18.82
CA ILE A 62 8.56 -4.56 20.02
C ILE A 62 9.98 -5.10 20.34
N LYS A 63 10.77 -5.41 19.31
CA LYS A 63 12.17 -5.84 19.50
C LYS A 63 13.02 -4.70 20.04
N TYR A 64 12.85 -3.49 19.48
CA TYR A 64 13.53 -2.30 19.96
C TYR A 64 13.09 -1.94 21.38
N SER A 65 11.80 -2.00 21.72
CA SER A 65 11.33 -1.71 23.08
C SER A 65 11.89 -2.64 24.15
N THR A 66 12.21 -3.87 23.76
CA THR A 66 12.86 -4.85 24.65
C THR A 66 14.36 -4.60 24.76
N THR A 67 15.02 -4.31 23.63
CA THR A 67 16.48 -4.10 23.56
C THR A 67 16.89 -2.79 24.23
N GLU A 68 16.08 -1.74 24.04
CA GLU A 68 16.37 -0.38 24.49
C GLU A 68 15.91 -0.11 25.94
N ARG A 69 15.23 -1.07 26.58
CA ARG A 69 14.65 -0.90 27.92
C ARG A 69 15.68 -0.47 28.98
N ASN A 70 16.89 -1.00 28.86
CA ASN A 70 17.98 -0.77 29.82
C ASN A 70 18.99 0.26 29.31
N LEU A 71 18.74 0.87 28.15
CA LEU A 71 19.57 1.94 27.62
C LEU A 71 19.13 3.27 28.20
N ASP A 72 20.08 4.18 28.36
CA ASP A 72 19.78 5.57 28.68
C ASP A 72 18.95 6.19 27.53
N PRO A 73 18.05 7.14 27.82
CA PRO A 73 17.14 7.71 26.80
C PRO A 73 17.84 8.20 25.53
N ASP A 74 19.05 8.75 25.67
CA ASP A 74 19.83 9.33 24.58
C ASP A 74 20.50 8.29 23.67
N GLU A 75 20.56 7.02 24.10
CA GLU A 75 21.14 5.91 23.34
C GLU A 75 20.09 5.11 22.55
N ARG A 76 18.81 5.43 22.75
CA ARG A 76 17.70 4.72 22.13
C ARG A 76 17.53 5.17 20.69
N TYR A 77 17.39 4.21 19.78
CA TYR A 77 17.18 4.50 18.37
C TYR A 77 15.71 4.86 18.08
N VAL A 78 14.75 4.04 18.53
CA VAL A 78 13.32 4.39 18.39
C VAL A 78 12.91 5.32 19.54
N GLY A 79 13.30 4.95 20.76
CA GLY A 79 13.08 5.78 21.94
C GLY A 79 11.61 6.01 22.31
N THR A 80 11.40 7.04 23.12
CA THR A 80 10.10 7.50 23.60
C THR A 80 9.76 8.81 22.89
N GLY A 81 8.49 9.04 22.56
CA GLY A 81 8.04 10.16 21.74
C GLY A 81 7.80 9.79 20.28
N ASP A 82 7.72 10.81 19.42
CA ASP A 82 7.42 10.67 18.00
C ASP A 82 8.67 10.29 17.20
N PHE A 83 8.57 9.21 16.43
CA PHE A 83 9.62 8.70 15.58
C PHE A 83 9.06 8.41 14.18
N TYR A 84 9.76 8.88 13.14
CA TYR A 84 9.37 8.67 11.76
C TYR A 84 10.48 7.96 11.01
N LEU A 85 10.15 6.85 10.35
CA LEU A 85 11.05 6.16 9.43
C LEU A 85 10.52 6.30 8.01
N TYR A 86 11.38 6.70 7.08
CA TYR A 86 11.10 6.77 5.66
C TYR A 86 11.99 5.81 4.88
N TRP A 87 11.38 5.10 3.93
CA TRP A 87 12.04 4.24 2.97
C TRP A 87 11.73 4.71 1.55
N ASN A 88 12.78 5.04 0.79
CA ASN A 88 12.65 5.58 -0.57
C ASN A 88 12.71 4.51 -1.68
N GLY A 89 12.75 3.22 -1.33
CA GLY A 89 12.92 2.12 -2.28
C GLY A 89 14.33 1.52 -2.31
N GLY A 90 15.31 2.14 -1.66
CA GLY A 90 16.67 1.60 -1.54
C GLY A 90 17.45 2.07 -0.31
N ASN A 91 17.10 3.23 0.24
CA ASN A 91 17.70 3.80 1.44
C ASN A 91 16.62 4.12 2.47
N ALA A 92 17.01 3.98 3.72
CA ALA A 92 16.20 4.35 4.88
C ALA A 92 16.73 5.65 5.48
N SER A 93 15.82 6.43 6.05
CA SER A 93 16.14 7.62 6.84
C SER A 93 15.10 7.79 7.93
N SER A 94 15.53 8.15 9.13
CA SER A 94 14.64 8.68 10.17
C SER A 94 14.54 10.21 10.06
N GLY A 95 13.49 10.80 10.64
CA GLY A 95 13.33 12.25 10.60
C GLY A 95 12.05 12.73 11.27
N ASP A 96 11.54 13.86 10.80
CA ASP A 96 10.29 14.44 11.28
C ASP A 96 9.08 14.08 10.40
N ALA A 97 7.89 14.54 10.82
CA ALA A 97 6.64 14.33 10.09
C ALA A 97 6.70 14.83 8.63
N ALA A 98 7.53 15.82 8.30
CA ALA A 98 7.70 16.37 6.95
C ALA A 98 8.93 15.80 6.20
N ASN A 99 9.75 14.95 6.85
CA ASN A 99 11.08 14.54 6.39
C ASN A 99 12.03 15.72 6.08
N ASN A 100 11.95 16.84 6.80
CA ASN A 100 12.82 17.99 6.54
C ASN A 100 14.25 17.80 7.07
N THR A 101 14.42 16.99 8.11
CA THR A 101 15.71 16.66 8.72
C THR A 101 15.99 15.16 8.62
N PRO A 102 16.19 14.62 7.39
CA PRO A 102 16.46 13.20 7.24
C PRO A 102 17.82 12.86 7.85
N HIS A 103 17.80 12.05 8.90
CA HIS A 103 18.97 11.34 9.39
C HIS A 103 19.02 9.99 8.69
N ALA A 104 20.20 9.56 8.24
CA ALA A 104 20.37 8.27 7.60
C ALA A 104 21.53 7.56 8.28
N ASP A 105 21.21 6.55 9.09
CA ASP A 105 22.20 5.74 9.78
C ASP A 105 22.04 4.23 9.52
N ALA A 106 22.87 3.46 10.21
CA ALA A 106 22.83 2.00 10.14
C ALA A 106 21.57 1.41 10.79
N ASN A 107 21.00 2.06 11.80
CA ASN A 107 19.80 1.60 12.48
C ASN A 107 18.55 1.78 11.61
N ASP A 108 18.44 2.89 10.89
CA ASP A 108 17.42 3.13 9.85
C ASP A 108 17.44 2.01 8.81
N THR A 109 18.64 1.70 8.32
CA THR A 109 18.82 0.65 7.33
C THR A 109 18.44 -0.72 7.91
N ARG A 110 18.77 -1.00 9.18
CA ARG A 110 18.44 -2.27 9.84
C ARG A 110 16.93 -2.41 10.09
N PHE A 111 16.28 -1.35 10.55
CA PHE A 111 14.84 -1.34 10.80
C PHE A 111 14.08 -1.52 9.48
N ALA A 112 14.41 -0.73 8.46
CA ALA A 112 13.79 -0.85 7.14
C ALA A 112 14.07 -2.22 6.52
N ALA A 113 15.28 -2.77 6.65
CA ALA A 113 15.60 -4.12 6.16
C ALA A 113 14.73 -5.20 6.82
N ALA A 114 14.41 -5.05 8.10
CA ALA A 114 13.55 -6.01 8.79
C ALA A 114 12.09 -5.93 8.31
N ILE A 115 11.56 -4.74 8.04
CA ILE A 115 10.27 -4.58 7.35
C ILE A 115 10.33 -5.18 5.94
N ASN A 116 11.37 -4.86 5.18
CA ASN A 116 11.50 -5.26 3.77
C ASN A 116 11.67 -6.77 3.58
N ARG A 117 12.08 -7.52 4.63
CA ARG A 117 12.05 -9.00 4.59
C ARG A 117 10.63 -9.57 4.57
N ILE A 118 9.66 -8.84 5.10
CA ILE A 118 8.24 -9.24 5.11
C ILE A 118 7.54 -8.73 3.84
N LEU A 119 7.97 -7.58 3.33
CA LEU A 119 7.41 -6.99 2.11
C LEU A 119 7.95 -7.71 0.86
N ALA A 120 7.07 -8.35 0.09
CA ALA A 120 7.46 -9.09 -1.11
C ALA A 120 7.77 -8.20 -2.34
N GLU A 121 7.44 -6.90 -2.27
CA GLU A 121 7.50 -6.00 -3.41
C GLU A 121 8.19 -4.68 -3.09
N ASN A 122 8.82 -4.10 -4.11
CA ASN A 122 9.43 -2.79 -3.99
C ASN A 122 8.37 -1.69 -3.81
N GLY A 123 8.71 -0.67 -3.04
CA GLY A 123 7.88 0.52 -2.87
C GLY A 123 8.52 1.51 -1.91
N THR A 124 7.87 2.64 -1.74
CA THR A 124 8.26 3.69 -0.79
C THR A 124 7.24 3.74 0.32
N TYR A 125 7.69 3.84 1.56
CA TYR A 125 6.79 3.96 2.70
C TYR A 125 7.34 4.90 3.76
N LYS A 126 6.44 5.44 4.57
CA LYS A 126 6.77 6.18 5.78
C LYS A 126 5.98 5.56 6.91
N VAL A 127 6.64 5.36 8.04
CA VAL A 127 6.08 4.78 9.26
C VAL A 127 6.15 5.84 10.34
N TYR A 128 5.03 6.07 11.00
CA TYR A 128 4.95 6.92 12.17
C TYR A 128 4.77 6.04 13.42
N ILE A 129 5.68 6.20 14.37
CA ILE A 129 5.76 5.46 15.62
C ILE A 129 5.71 6.45 16.77
N ARG A 130 4.97 6.09 17.83
CA ARG A 130 5.00 6.80 19.11
C ARG A 130 5.15 5.78 20.22
N ASP A 131 6.17 5.96 21.06
CA ASP A 131 6.41 5.10 22.23
C ASP A 131 6.46 3.61 21.88
N TYR A 132 7.19 3.23 20.83
CA TYR A 132 7.27 1.86 20.26
C TYR A 132 5.95 1.27 19.75
N VAL A 133 4.91 2.09 19.60
CA VAL A 133 3.65 1.70 18.98
C VAL A 133 3.52 2.37 17.62
N VAL A 134 3.32 1.58 16.57
CA VAL A 134 3.09 2.13 15.24
C VAL A 134 1.71 2.79 15.23
N GLN A 135 1.68 4.05 14.84
CA GLN A 135 0.48 4.88 14.82
C GLN A 135 -0.15 4.89 13.43
N SER A 136 0.67 5.04 12.38
CA SER A 136 0.21 4.99 11.00
C SER A 136 1.35 4.69 10.02
N VAL A 137 0.97 4.24 8.82
CA VAL A 137 1.86 3.97 7.70
C VAL A 137 1.25 4.53 6.44
N VAL A 138 2.07 5.14 5.60
CA VAL A 138 1.73 5.48 4.22
C VAL A 138 2.63 4.72 3.26
N TYR A 139 2.08 4.31 2.12
CA TYR A 139 2.78 3.50 1.11
C TYR A 139 2.44 3.95 -0.30
N GLN A 140 3.44 3.95 -1.18
CA GLN A 140 3.28 4.02 -2.63
C GLN A 140 4.18 2.97 -3.30
N GLU A 141 3.71 2.39 -4.40
CA GLU A 141 4.51 1.44 -5.20
C GLU A 141 5.76 2.11 -5.80
N ARG A 142 5.69 3.42 -6.07
CA ARG A 142 6.80 4.26 -6.55
C ARG A 142 6.64 5.66 -5.97
N ALA A 143 7.75 6.38 -5.78
CA ALA A 143 7.76 7.71 -5.15
C ALA A 143 6.80 8.75 -5.77
N ASN A 144 6.45 8.60 -7.06
CA ASN A 144 5.55 9.49 -7.79
C ASN A 144 4.22 8.82 -8.20
N ASN A 145 3.89 7.66 -7.62
CA ASN A 145 2.66 6.96 -7.97
C ASN A 145 1.45 7.67 -7.33
N ARG A 146 0.42 7.96 -8.11
CA ARG A 146 -0.75 8.68 -7.60
C ARG A 146 -1.61 7.89 -6.62
N TYR A 147 -1.43 6.57 -6.59
CA TYR A 147 -2.11 5.67 -5.65
C TYR A 147 -1.28 5.55 -4.37
N MET A 148 -1.57 6.42 -3.40
CA MET A 148 -1.01 6.36 -2.06
C MET A 148 -2.00 5.66 -1.12
N GLY A 149 -1.54 4.59 -0.49
CA GLY A 149 -2.27 3.90 0.55
C GLY A 149 -1.87 4.39 1.94
N ALA A 150 -2.79 4.27 2.89
CA ALA A 150 -2.58 4.57 4.29
C ALA A 150 -3.23 3.50 5.18
N TYR A 151 -2.65 3.28 6.35
CA TYR A 151 -3.20 2.42 7.40
C TYR A 151 -2.84 3.03 8.76
N PRO A 152 -3.70 2.99 9.79
CA PRO A 152 -5.00 2.32 9.86
C PRO A 152 -6.14 3.03 9.14
N ALA A 153 -6.11 4.37 9.05
CA ALA A 153 -7.07 5.12 8.24
C ALA A 153 -6.77 4.92 6.75
N GLN A 154 -7.73 4.37 6.02
CA GLN A 154 -7.58 4.11 4.58
C GLN A 154 -7.80 5.38 3.77
N ARG A 155 -6.98 5.59 2.74
CA ARG A 155 -7.23 6.64 1.74
C ARG A 155 -8.26 6.18 0.71
N SER A 156 -9.20 7.06 0.39
CA SER A 156 -10.17 6.91 -0.71
C SER A 156 -9.80 7.69 -1.97
N ASP A 157 -8.85 8.62 -1.84
CA ASP A 157 -8.57 9.63 -2.87
C ASP A 157 -7.16 9.50 -3.41
N ILE A 158 -7.04 9.77 -4.72
CA ILE A 158 -5.77 9.81 -5.45
C ILE A 158 -5.06 11.13 -5.11
N THR A 159 -3.74 11.10 -4.91
CA THR A 159 -2.94 12.31 -4.67
C THR A 159 -1.78 12.41 -5.66
N ASN A 160 -1.21 13.61 -5.82
CA ASN A 160 0.10 13.79 -6.45
C ASN A 160 1.23 13.94 -5.40
N ASP A 161 0.91 13.89 -4.11
CA ASP A 161 1.91 13.97 -3.05
C ASP A 161 2.78 12.72 -3.03
N THR A 162 4.00 12.88 -2.51
CA THR A 162 4.93 11.79 -2.29
C THR A 162 4.81 11.31 -0.85
N VAL A 163 5.14 10.04 -0.61
CA VAL A 163 5.27 9.49 0.74
C VAL A 163 6.19 10.34 1.62
N ALA A 164 7.28 10.88 1.05
CA ALA A 164 8.24 11.66 1.81
C ALA A 164 7.63 12.96 2.38
N ALA A 165 6.83 13.66 1.57
CA ALA A 165 6.19 14.93 1.92
C ALA A 165 4.89 14.76 2.72
N CYS A 166 4.43 13.53 2.95
CA CYS A 166 3.18 13.29 3.68
C CYS A 166 3.35 13.58 5.17
N SER A 167 2.84 14.74 5.62
CA SER A 167 2.82 15.14 7.04
C SER A 167 1.53 14.77 7.78
N ASP A 168 0.49 14.33 7.06
CA ASP A 168 -0.83 14.01 7.63
C ASP A 168 -0.86 12.65 8.37
N MET A 169 0.29 12.04 8.60
CA MET A 169 0.42 10.74 9.28
C MET A 169 -0.18 10.75 10.69
N VAL A 170 -0.12 11.87 11.39
CA VAL A 170 -0.75 12.04 12.71
C VAL A 170 -2.27 12.01 12.60
N GLN A 171 -2.84 12.60 11.55
CA GLN A 171 -4.29 12.57 11.31
C GLN A 171 -4.78 11.14 11.00
N TYR A 172 -3.99 10.37 10.25
CA TYR A 172 -4.32 8.96 9.97
C TYR A 172 -4.28 8.06 11.23
N ALA A 173 -3.54 8.46 12.27
CA ALA A 173 -3.52 7.75 13.55
C ALA A 173 -4.77 8.00 14.41
N GLN A 174 -5.40 9.18 14.28
CA GLN A 174 -6.50 9.62 15.14
C GLN A 174 -7.89 9.16 14.71
N LEU A 175 -8.05 8.62 13.49
CA LEU A 175 -9.35 8.17 12.95
C LEU A 175 -9.78 6.76 13.39
N VAL A 176 -9.12 6.18 14.41
CA VAL A 176 -9.40 4.83 14.93
C VAL A 176 -10.08 4.85 16.31
N HIS A 177 -10.49 6.03 16.79
CA HIS A 177 -11.24 6.20 18.03
C HIS A 177 -12.67 6.67 17.79
#